data_AF-R7BFK7-F1
#
_entry.id   AF-R7BFK7-F1
#
_cell.length_a   1.000
_cell.length_b   1.000
_cell.length_c   1.000
_cell.angle_alpha   90.00
_cell.angle_beta   90.00
_cell.angle_gamma   90.00
#
_symmetry.space_group_name_H-M   'P 1'
#
loop_
_entity.id
_entity.type
_entity.pdbx_description
1 polymer ?
#
loop_
_entity_poly.entity_id
_entity_poly.type
_entity_poly.pdbx_seq_one_letter_code
_entity_poly.pdbx_strand_id
1 'polypeptide(L)'
;MKKRAVLILVVMLIVCAAGICACRKKDNGGATEHEWWLRGHFLTGLSQPMLVTMPEYVDTYSNATPIVLTPMEGVDLSQYVDGDVIEIRVESIQELSPCLADVLDVRFIEHGDVSDIDSDVMDMLAERGWIELKTETTID
;
A
#
# COMPACT_ATOMS: atom_id res chain seq x y z
N MET A 1 22.62 28.82 44.86
CA MET A 1 21.71 27.65 45.02
C MET A 1 21.09 27.33 43.67
N LYS A 2 21.27 26.08 43.21
CA LYS A 2 20.76 25.50 41.95
C LYS A 2 19.24 25.60 41.84
N LYS A 3 18.72 26.03 40.69
CA LYS A 3 17.49 25.45 40.11
C LYS A 3 17.72 25.22 38.63
N ARG A 4 17.42 23.99 38.22
CA ARG A 4 17.84 23.31 36.99
C ARG A 4 17.01 23.78 35.80
N ALA A 5 17.67 23.87 34.66
CA ALA A 5 17.08 23.94 33.33
C ALA A 5 16.20 22.70 33.07
N VAL A 6 15.03 22.91 32.48
CA VAL A 6 14.34 21.93 31.64
C VAL A 6 13.73 22.71 30.48
N LEU A 7 14.51 22.85 29.42
CA LEU A 7 14.13 23.41 28.14
C LEU A 7 13.69 22.21 27.30
N ILE A 8 12.39 21.87 27.31
CA ILE A 8 11.86 20.81 26.44
C ILE A 8 11.58 21.43 25.07
N LEU A 9 12.57 21.22 24.22
CA LEU A 9 12.60 21.45 22.79
C LEU A 9 11.71 20.39 22.12
N VAL A 10 10.50 20.74 21.69
CA VAL A 10 9.76 19.93 20.70
C VAL A 10 9.89 20.62 19.35
N VAL A 11 11.04 20.39 18.73
CA VAL A 11 11.26 20.58 17.30
C VAL A 11 10.96 19.23 16.67
N MET A 12 9.87 19.14 15.92
CA MET A 12 9.80 18.37 14.67
C MET A 12 8.56 18.80 13.89
N LEU A 13 8.66 20.01 13.34
CA LEU A 13 8.09 20.32 12.04
C LEU A 13 8.81 19.44 11.01
N ILE A 14 8.27 18.27 10.70
CA ILE A 14 8.57 17.61 9.44
C ILE A 14 7.54 18.10 8.44
N VAL A 15 8.05 18.97 7.58
CA VAL A 15 7.41 19.52 6.40
C VAL A 15 7.02 18.35 5.49
N CYS A 16 5.71 18.09 5.34
CA CYS A 16 5.17 17.28 4.25
C CYS A 16 5.32 18.08 2.94
N ALA A 17 6.55 18.13 2.41
CA ALA A 17 6.82 18.67 1.09
C ALA A 17 6.74 17.53 0.05
N ALA A 18 5.85 17.72 -0.92
CA ALA A 18 5.81 17.04 -2.22
C ALA A 18 5.56 15.51 -2.21
N GLY A 19 4.30 15.14 -1.98
CA GLY A 19 3.49 14.53 -3.05
C GLY A 19 3.87 13.16 -3.60
N ILE A 20 3.66 12.09 -2.83
CA ILE A 20 3.07 10.82 -3.32
C ILE A 20 2.27 10.20 -2.16
N CYS A 21 1.10 10.76 -1.87
CA CYS A 21 0.04 10.08 -1.13
C CYS A 21 -1.25 10.79 -1.44
N ALA A 22 -1.85 10.36 -2.54
CA ALA A 22 -3.18 10.77 -2.92
C ALA A 22 -3.87 9.52 -3.48
N CYS A 23 -4.22 8.58 -2.60
CA CYS A 23 -5.52 7.97 -2.79
C CYS A 23 -6.51 9.13 -2.80
N ARG A 24 -6.83 9.68 -3.96
CA ARG A 24 -7.86 10.71 -4.10
C ARG A 24 -8.92 10.12 -4.98
N LYS A 25 -10.06 9.79 -4.37
CA LYS A 25 -11.28 9.47 -5.07
C LYS A 25 -11.61 10.60 -6.04
N LYS A 26 -11.59 10.30 -7.32
CA LYS A 26 -12.14 11.18 -8.36
C LYS A 26 -13.66 11.02 -8.33
N ASP A 27 -14.38 12.04 -7.87
CA ASP A 27 -15.84 12.04 -7.83
C ASP A 27 -16.42 12.03 -9.26
N ASN A 28 -16.73 10.85 -9.78
CA ASN A 28 -17.58 10.70 -10.96
C ASN A 28 -19.00 10.46 -10.46
N GLY A 29 -19.81 11.52 -10.51
CA GLY A 29 -21.20 11.49 -10.09
C GLY A 29 -22.01 10.39 -10.76
N GLY A 30 -22.72 9.61 -9.95
CA GLY A 30 -23.81 8.73 -10.36
C GLY A 30 -23.37 7.40 -10.96
N ALA A 31 -23.18 6.39 -10.12
CA ALA A 31 -23.34 5.01 -10.55
C ALA A 31 -23.71 4.12 -9.36
N THR A 32 -24.77 3.34 -9.59
CA THR A 32 -25.22 2.12 -8.91
C THR A 32 -24.09 1.32 -8.27
N GLU A 33 -24.39 0.64 -7.15
CA GLU A 33 -23.57 -0.35 -6.44
C GLU A 33 -22.70 -1.18 -7.43
N HIS A 34 -21.51 -0.69 -7.72
CA HIS A 34 -20.53 -1.41 -8.50
C HIS A 34 -19.77 -2.28 -7.50
N GLU A 35 -19.68 -3.58 -7.75
CA GLU A 35 -18.69 -4.42 -7.06
C GLU A 35 -17.30 -3.85 -7.39
N TRP A 36 -16.59 -3.33 -6.40
CA TRP A 36 -15.27 -2.72 -6.59
C TRP A 36 -14.20 -3.80 -6.45
N TRP A 37 -13.71 -4.27 -7.60
CA TRP A 37 -12.56 -5.16 -7.70
C TRP A 37 -11.32 -4.33 -8.05
N LEU A 38 -10.23 -4.53 -7.29
CA LEU A 38 -8.95 -3.87 -7.49
C LEU A 38 -7.89 -4.90 -7.82
N ARG A 39 -7.20 -4.71 -8.94
CA ARG A 39 -6.09 -5.56 -9.35
C ARG A 39 -4.75 -4.92 -8.99
N GLY A 40 -3.81 -5.74 -8.52
CA GLY A 40 -2.47 -5.28 -8.21
C GLY A 40 -1.51 -6.41 -7.83
N HIS A 41 -0.26 -6.02 -7.58
CA HIS A 41 0.75 -6.93 -7.04
C HIS A 41 0.58 -7.07 -5.53
N PHE A 42 0.54 -8.32 -5.07
CA PHE A 42 0.52 -8.67 -3.67
C PHE A 42 1.92 -8.54 -3.06
N LEU A 43 1.98 -7.99 -1.85
CA LEU A 43 3.15 -7.98 -1.00
C LEU A 43 2.73 -8.41 0.40
N THR A 44 3.47 -9.32 1.02
CA THR A 44 3.22 -9.80 2.38
C THR A 44 3.35 -8.67 3.41
N GLY A 45 4.22 -7.70 3.13
CA GLY A 45 4.55 -6.59 4.02
C GLY A 45 5.23 -7.04 5.32
N LEU A 46 5.77 -6.07 6.07
CA LEU A 46 6.40 -6.34 7.37
C LEU A 46 5.38 -6.51 8.49
N SER A 47 4.31 -5.71 8.46
CA SER A 47 3.27 -5.71 9.50
C SER A 47 1.95 -6.25 8.99
N GLN A 48 1.58 -5.91 7.75
CA GLN A 48 0.31 -6.27 7.15
C GLN A 48 0.50 -6.46 5.63
N PRO A 49 -0.28 -7.36 5.02
CA PRO A 49 -0.28 -7.53 3.58
C PRO A 49 -0.70 -6.26 2.87
N MET A 50 -0.17 -6.08 1.66
CA MET A 50 -0.36 -4.90 0.84
C MET A 50 -0.67 -5.29 -0.60
N LEU A 51 -1.37 -4.39 -1.28
CA LEU A 51 -1.58 -4.42 -2.72
C LEU A 51 -0.97 -3.16 -3.34
N VAL A 52 -0.13 -3.32 -4.35
CA VAL A 52 0.30 -2.22 -5.22
C VAL A 52 -0.55 -2.25 -6.49
N THR A 53 -1.42 -1.24 -6.63
CA THR A 53 -2.41 -1.20 -7.71
C THR A 53 -1.79 -1.09 -9.11
N MET A 54 -2.36 -1.78 -10.09
CA MET A 54 -1.93 -1.68 -11.49
C MET A 54 -2.66 -0.55 -12.22
N PRO A 55 -1.97 0.17 -13.13
CA PRO A 55 -2.52 1.34 -13.82
C PRO A 55 -3.71 1.03 -14.76
N GLU A 56 -3.85 -0.22 -15.21
CA GLU A 56 -4.87 -0.61 -16.19
C GLU A 56 -6.30 -0.71 -15.64
N TYR A 57 -6.47 -0.76 -14.31
CA TYR A 57 -7.77 -1.01 -13.67
C TYR A 57 -8.27 0.16 -12.82
N VAL A 58 -7.60 1.32 -12.88
CA VAL A 58 -7.87 2.40 -11.96
C VAL A 58 -7.96 3.75 -12.67
N ASP A 59 -9.16 4.13 -13.08
CA ASP A 59 -9.47 5.50 -13.55
C ASP A 59 -9.33 6.57 -12.43
N THR A 60 -9.09 6.14 -11.19
CA THR A 60 -9.31 6.90 -9.95
C THR A 60 -8.02 7.19 -9.14
N TYR A 61 -6.94 6.42 -9.27
CA TYR A 61 -5.70 6.62 -8.50
C TYR A 61 -4.49 6.79 -9.41
N SER A 62 -3.46 7.49 -8.92
CA SER A 62 -2.18 7.52 -9.61
C SER A 62 -1.60 6.11 -9.66
N ASN A 63 -0.95 5.77 -10.77
CA ASN A 63 -0.23 4.52 -11.01
C ASN A 63 0.46 4.00 -9.73
N ALA A 64 0.36 2.69 -9.46
CA ALA A 64 1.11 2.00 -8.41
C ALA A 64 0.86 2.55 -6.98
N THR A 65 -0.40 2.82 -6.65
CA THR A 65 -0.78 3.23 -5.29
C THR A 65 -0.76 2.02 -4.34
N PRO A 66 -0.05 2.10 -3.20
CA PRO A 66 -0.04 1.05 -2.20
C PRO A 66 -1.23 1.12 -1.25
N ILE A 67 -1.83 -0.04 -1.01
CA ILE A 67 -2.98 -0.22 -0.13
C ILE A 67 -2.67 -1.32 0.86
N VAL A 68 -2.73 -1.02 2.15
CA VAL A 68 -2.70 -2.03 3.22
C VAL A 68 -4.04 -2.74 3.24
N LEU A 69 -3.96 -4.07 3.34
CA LEU A 69 -5.10 -4.96 3.29
C LEU A 69 -5.47 -5.40 4.70
N THR A 70 -6.75 -5.24 5.04
CA THR A 70 -7.37 -5.80 6.24
C THR A 70 -8.32 -6.91 5.82
N PRO A 71 -7.89 -8.19 5.81
CA PRO A 71 -8.76 -9.30 5.45
C PRO A 71 -9.94 -9.40 6.41
N MET A 72 -11.16 -9.45 5.86
CA MET A 72 -12.33 -9.79 6.67
C MET A 72 -12.36 -11.27 7.01
N GLU A 73 -13.23 -11.65 7.95
CA GLU A 73 -13.40 -13.04 8.36
C GLU A 73 -13.68 -13.95 7.14
N GLY A 74 -12.86 -14.99 6.99
CA GLY A 74 -12.96 -15.94 5.88
C GLY A 74 -12.08 -15.62 4.66
N VAL A 75 -11.40 -14.47 4.63
CA VAL A 75 -10.42 -14.14 3.58
C VAL A 75 -9.02 -14.56 4.02
N ASP A 76 -8.40 -15.44 3.25
CA ASP A 76 -7.04 -15.93 3.49
C ASP A 76 -6.08 -15.47 2.38
N LEU A 77 -5.10 -14.65 2.78
CA LEU A 77 -4.04 -14.15 1.90
C LEU A 77 -2.71 -14.91 2.05
N SER A 78 -2.61 -15.87 2.97
CA SER A 78 -1.36 -16.57 3.27
C SER A 78 -0.85 -17.48 2.15
N GLN A 79 -1.72 -17.79 1.17
CA GLN A 79 -1.38 -18.60 0.00
C GLN A 79 -0.62 -17.82 -1.09
N TYR A 80 -0.63 -16.49 -1.04
CA TYR A 80 0.00 -15.63 -2.05
C TYR A 80 1.43 -15.29 -1.65
N VAL A 81 2.28 -15.08 -2.65
CA VAL A 81 3.67 -14.70 -2.48
C VAL A 81 3.93 -13.31 -3.05
N ASP A 82 4.96 -12.63 -2.53
CA ASP A 82 5.35 -11.30 -3.01
C ASP A 82 5.54 -11.31 -4.54
N GLY A 83 4.85 -10.40 -5.23
CA GLY A 83 4.86 -10.27 -6.68
C GLY A 83 3.62 -10.85 -7.37
N ASP A 84 2.92 -11.81 -6.75
CA ASP A 84 1.68 -12.39 -7.29
C ASP A 84 0.67 -11.31 -7.68
N VAL A 85 -0.04 -11.53 -8.79
CA VAL A 85 -1.09 -10.62 -9.22
C VAL A 85 -2.42 -11.16 -8.72
N ILE A 86 -3.09 -10.34 -7.91
CA ILE A 86 -4.38 -10.67 -7.32
C ILE A 86 -5.42 -9.59 -7.61
N GLU A 87 -6.69 -9.98 -7.55
CA GLU A 87 -7.82 -9.06 -7.45
C GLU A 87 -8.45 -9.14 -6.07
N ILE A 88 -8.68 -7.99 -5.45
CA ILE A 88 -9.39 -7.89 -4.17
C ILE A 88 -10.74 -7.21 -4.38
N ARG A 89 -11.78 -7.73 -3.74
CA ARG A 89 -13.06 -7.03 -3.61
C ARG A 89 -13.04 -6.19 -2.35
N VAL A 90 -13.38 -4.91 -2.47
CA VAL A 90 -13.44 -3.97 -1.35
C VAL A 90 -14.76 -3.21 -1.37
N GLU A 91 -15.23 -2.76 -0.20
CA GLU A 91 -16.39 -1.85 -0.14
C GLU A 91 -15.96 -0.39 -0.31
N SER A 92 -14.83 -0.03 0.29
CA SER A 92 -14.27 1.31 0.25
C SER A 92 -12.76 1.29 0.50
N ILE A 93 -12.10 2.38 0.14
CA ILE A 93 -10.68 2.61 0.42
C ILE A 93 -10.57 3.87 1.26
N GLN A 94 -9.87 3.77 2.38
CA GLN A 94 -9.55 4.90 3.23
C GLN A 94 -8.28 5.58 2.73
N GLU A 95 -8.35 6.89 2.52
CA GLU A 95 -7.29 7.74 1.97
C GLU A 95 -6.22 8.09 3.04
N LEU A 96 -5.52 7.07 3.54
CA LEU A 96 -4.42 7.18 4.50
C LEU A 96 -3.04 7.10 3.80
N SER A 97 -1.96 7.11 4.57
CA SER A 97 -0.58 6.92 4.08
C SER A 97 0.08 5.74 4.82
N PRO A 98 0.01 4.50 4.29
CA PRO A 98 -0.58 4.10 3.01
C PRO A 98 -2.11 4.03 3.10
N CYS A 99 -2.77 3.83 1.97
CA CYS A 99 -4.23 3.64 1.96
C CYS A 99 -4.60 2.35 2.67
N LEU A 100 -5.85 2.24 3.12
CA LEU A 100 -6.33 1.06 3.86
C LEU A 100 -7.64 0.58 3.27
N ALA A 101 -7.81 -0.73 3.10
CA ALA A 101 -9.06 -1.31 2.63
C ALA A 101 -9.40 -2.61 3.36
N ASP A 102 -10.68 -2.79 3.66
CA ASP A 102 -11.23 -4.06 4.13
C ASP A 102 -11.47 -4.97 2.92
N VAL A 103 -10.84 -6.15 2.95
CA VAL A 103 -10.90 -7.11 1.84
C VAL A 103 -12.06 -8.08 2.08
N LEU A 104 -13.05 -8.01 1.19
CA LEU A 104 -14.27 -8.80 1.22
C LEU A 104 -14.15 -10.13 0.48
N ASP A 105 -13.25 -10.20 -0.50
CA ASP A 105 -12.98 -11.39 -1.31
C ASP A 105 -11.63 -11.21 -2.03
N VAL A 106 -11.00 -12.30 -2.44
CA VAL A 106 -9.72 -12.30 -3.16
C VAL A 106 -9.71 -13.35 -4.27
N ARG A 107 -9.12 -13.00 -5.41
CA ARG A 107 -8.93 -13.89 -6.55
C ARG A 107 -7.48 -13.88 -6.99
N PHE A 108 -6.90 -15.06 -7.09
CA PHE A 108 -5.64 -15.25 -7.79
C PHE A 108 -5.82 -15.00 -9.28
N ILE A 109 -4.90 -14.25 -9.90
CA ILE A 109 -4.89 -14.04 -11.34
C ILE A 109 -3.74 -14.80 -11.97
N GLU A 110 -2.52 -14.50 -11.55
CA GLU A 110 -1.29 -15.11 -12.06
C GLU A 110 -0.11 -14.90 -11.11
N HIS A 111 0.92 -15.73 -11.26
CA HIS A 111 2.19 -15.49 -10.60
C HIS A 111 2.89 -14.31 -11.27
N GLY A 112 3.35 -13.36 -10.46
CA GLY A 112 4.14 -12.22 -10.91
C GLY A 112 5.47 -12.14 -10.16
N ASP A 113 6.28 -11.15 -10.51
CA ASP A 113 7.55 -10.87 -9.84
C ASP A 113 7.50 -9.50 -9.16
N VAL A 114 8.21 -9.37 -8.05
CA VAL A 114 8.41 -8.09 -7.38
C VAL A 114 9.14 -7.10 -8.30
N SER A 115 9.97 -7.59 -9.23
CA SER A 115 10.64 -6.75 -10.23
C SER A 115 9.70 -6.04 -11.21
N ASP A 116 8.44 -6.50 -11.30
CA ASP A 116 7.42 -5.88 -12.14
C ASP A 116 6.79 -4.64 -11.47
N ILE A 117 7.05 -4.44 -10.18
CA ILE A 117 6.64 -3.26 -9.42
C ILE A 117 7.67 -2.15 -9.64
N ASP A 118 7.18 -0.94 -9.93
CA ASP A 118 8.02 0.25 -10.11
C ASP A 118 9.00 0.41 -8.92
N SER A 119 10.30 0.53 -9.24
CA SER A 119 11.37 0.65 -8.25
C SER A 119 11.18 1.85 -7.34
N ASP A 120 10.64 2.97 -7.85
CA ASP A 120 10.39 4.16 -7.03
C ASP A 120 9.32 3.89 -5.97
N VAL A 121 8.35 3.04 -6.29
CA VAL A 121 7.33 2.59 -5.34
C VAL A 121 7.96 1.65 -4.33
N MET A 122 8.73 0.66 -4.77
CA MET A 122 9.42 -0.28 -3.88
C MET A 122 10.35 0.43 -2.89
N ASP A 123 11.13 1.40 -3.37
CA ASP A 123 12.01 2.23 -2.53
C ASP A 123 11.18 3.04 -1.52
N MET A 124 10.10 3.68 -1.96
CA MET A 124 9.20 4.41 -1.05
C MET A 124 8.60 3.49 0.02
N LEU A 125 8.16 2.28 -0.32
CA LEU A 125 7.61 1.33 0.65
C LEU A 125 8.67 0.91 1.69
N ALA A 126 9.92 0.72 1.24
CA ALA A 126 11.04 0.34 2.10
C ALA A 126 11.49 1.49 3.02
N GLU A 127 11.62 2.70 2.49
CA GLU A 127 11.94 3.91 3.27
C GLU A 127 10.93 4.16 4.40
N ARG A 128 9.67 3.80 4.16
CA ARG A 128 8.58 3.91 5.14
C ARG A 128 8.51 2.73 6.11
N GLY A 129 9.38 1.73 5.95
CA GLY A 129 9.43 0.54 6.80
C GLY A 129 8.20 -0.35 6.66
N TRP A 130 7.58 -0.39 5.48
CA TRP A 130 6.43 -1.25 5.21
C TRP A 130 6.83 -2.58 4.58
N ILE A 131 7.95 -2.61 3.87
CA ILE A 131 8.57 -3.82 3.31
C ILE A 131 10.07 -3.84 3.63
N GLU A 132 10.68 -5.01 3.53
CA GLU A 132 12.14 -5.14 3.43
C GLU A 132 12.52 -5.40 1.98
N LEU A 133 13.42 -4.59 1.43
CA LEU A 133 14.07 -4.94 0.16
C LEU A 133 15.02 -6.09 0.42
N LYS A 134 14.71 -7.26 -0.14
CA LYS A 134 15.66 -8.37 -0.19
C LYS A 134 16.78 -7.94 -1.14
N THR A 135 17.87 -7.41 -0.57
CA THR A 135 19.09 -7.22 -1.35
C THR A 135 19.64 -8.61 -1.65
N GLU A 136 19.56 -9.03 -2.90
CA GLU A 136 20.34 -10.17 -3.37
C GLU A 136 21.81 -9.84 -3.10
N THR A 137 22.33 -10.42 -2.02
CA THR A 137 23.76 -10.43 -1.79
C THR A 137 24.31 -11.49 -2.74
N THR A 138 24.71 -11.07 -3.94
CA THR A 138 25.53 -11.90 -4.81
C THR A 138 26.83 -12.16 -4.05
N ILE A 139 26.97 -13.36 -3.49
CA ILE A 139 28.24 -13.83 -2.95
C ILE A 139 29.08 -14.18 -4.17
N ASP A 140 30.13 -13.39 -4.40
CA ASP A 140 31.20 -13.59 -5.40
C ASP A 140 31.83 -15.00 -5.33
#